data_AF-A0A9D3Z2B3-F1
#
_entry.id   AF-A0A9D3Z2B3-F1
#
_cell.length_a   1.000
_cell.length_b   1.000
_cell.length_c   1.000
_cell.angle_alpha   90.00
_cell.angle_beta   90.00
_cell.angle_gamma   90.00
#
_symmetry.space_group_name_H-M   'P 1'
#
loop_
_entity.id
_entity.type
_entity.pdbx_description
1 polymer ?
#
loop_
_entity_poly.entity_id
_entity_poly.type
_entity_poly.pdbx_seq_one_letter_code
_entity_poly.pdbx_strand_id
1 'polypeptide(L)' 'MIEGEKDMVEVEDNMVKGGDDMVESEENMVEGEDDMVKGKDNMVEGEDDIVLSEDDIVKGEEDIVEFEDDMVGHA' A
#
# COMPACT_ATOMS: atom_id res chain seq x y z
N MET A 1 -2.78 -6.38 12.37
CA MET A 1 -1.59 -6.91 11.71
C MET A 1 -1.98 -8.20 11.02
N ILE A 2 -1.82 -8.22 9.70
CA ILE A 2 -2.04 -9.38 8.82
C ILE A 2 -0.68 -9.69 8.20
N GLU A 3 -0.32 -10.96 8.19
CA GLU A 3 0.93 -11.47 7.59
C GLU A 3 0.56 -12.64 6.70
N GLY A 4 0.91 -12.57 5.41
CA GLY A 4 0.48 -13.60 4.46
C GLY A 4 0.95 -13.32 3.04
N GLU A 5 0.51 -14.18 2.13
CA GLU A 5 0.55 -13.91 0.70
C GLU A 5 -0.89 -14.05 0.20
N LYS A 6 -1.35 -13.15 -0.66
CA LYS A 6 -2.68 -13.19 -1.30
C LYS A 6 -3.85 -12.99 -0.33
N ASP A 7 -3.73 -12.03 0.56
CA ASP A 7 -4.79 -11.60 1.46
C ASP A 7 -5.68 -10.51 0.85
N MET A 8 -6.93 -10.46 1.34
CA MET A 8 -7.87 -9.38 1.05
C MET A 8 -8.30 -8.75 2.37
N VAL A 9 -8.01 -7.47 2.51
CA VAL A 9 -8.09 -6.74 3.78
C VAL A 9 -8.97 -5.52 3.61
N GLU A 10 -10.06 -5.45 4.37
CA GLU A 10 -10.98 -4.30 4.36
C GLU A 10 -11.25 -3.88 5.81
N VAL A 11 -10.58 -2.83 6.26
CA VAL A 11 -10.58 -2.33 7.65
C VAL A 11 -10.17 -0.86 7.66
N GLU A 12 -10.54 -0.10 8.70
CA GLU A 12 -10.14 1.32 8.83
C GLU A 12 -8.61 1.44 8.97
N ASP A 13 -8.04 0.75 9.97
CA ASP A 13 -6.60 0.81 10.27
C ASP A 13 -5.96 -0.58 10.33
N ASN A 14 -4.84 -0.78 9.61
CA ASN A 14 -4.07 -2.02 9.75
C ASN A 14 -2.61 -1.92 9.31
N MET A 15 -1.86 -2.97 9.64
CA MET A 15 -0.55 -3.25 9.07
C MET A 15 -0.64 -4.58 8.32
N VAL A 16 -0.24 -4.58 7.06
CA VAL A 16 -0.16 -5.75 6.19
C VAL A 16 1.31 -5.97 5.85
N LYS A 17 1.78 -7.21 5.96
CA LYS A 17 3.11 -7.62 5.53
C LYS A 17 2.97 -8.85 4.67
N GLY A 18 3.49 -8.83 3.46
CA GLY A 18 3.16 -9.90 2.55
C GLY A 18 3.50 -9.60 1.12
N GLY A 19 2.77 -10.23 0.22
CA GLY A 19 2.81 -9.91 -1.18
C GLY A 19 1.59 -10.50 -1.89
N ASP A 20 1.27 -9.94 -3.06
CA ASP A 20 0.00 -10.17 -3.77
C ASP A 20 -1.26 -9.79 -2.94
N ASP A 21 -1.17 -8.86 -1.99
CA ASP A 21 -2.28 -8.48 -1.11
C ASP A 21 -3.15 -7.36 -1.72
N MET A 22 -4.45 -7.37 -1.39
CA MET A 22 -5.39 -6.31 -1.74
C MET A 22 -5.93 -5.65 -0.49
N VAL A 23 -5.61 -4.38 -0.29
CA VAL A 23 -5.91 -3.63 0.93
C VAL A 23 -6.78 -2.42 0.62
N GLU A 24 -7.95 -2.36 1.24
CA GLU A 24 -8.85 -1.20 1.24
C GLU A 24 -8.97 -0.65 2.67
N SER A 25 -8.40 0.53 2.93
CA SER A 25 -8.28 1.12 4.28
C SER A 25 -8.11 2.63 4.30
N GLU A 26 -8.52 3.29 5.39
CA GLU A 26 -8.34 4.74 5.56
C GLU A 26 -6.98 5.14 6.12
N GLU A 27 -6.30 4.28 6.89
CA GLU A 27 -4.92 4.49 7.35
C GLU A 27 -4.20 3.14 7.47
N ASN A 28 -3.26 2.82 6.56
CA ASN A 28 -2.49 1.58 6.68
C ASN A 28 -0.98 1.74 6.57
N MET A 29 -0.30 0.65 6.92
CA MET A 29 1.06 0.38 6.52
C MET A 29 1.11 -0.96 5.77
N VAL A 30 1.54 -0.93 4.52
CA VAL A 30 1.79 -2.12 3.70
C VAL A 30 3.29 -2.25 3.47
N GLU A 31 3.83 -3.42 3.73
CA GLU A 31 5.23 -3.76 3.46
C GLU A 31 5.29 -5.08 2.69
N GLY A 32 5.67 -5.04 1.41
CA GLY A 32 5.48 -6.20 0.56
C GLY A 32 5.93 -6.05 -0.89
N GLU A 33 5.51 -6.99 -1.73
CA GLU A 33 5.74 -6.98 -3.18
C GLU A 33 4.39 -7.28 -3.88
N ASP A 34 4.13 -6.65 -5.02
CA ASP A 34 2.91 -6.85 -5.83
C ASP A 34 1.58 -6.53 -5.11
N ASP A 35 1.56 -5.55 -4.20
CA ASP A 35 0.36 -5.20 -3.42
C ASP A 35 -0.51 -4.13 -4.10
N MET A 36 -1.83 -4.20 -3.88
CA MET A 36 -2.78 -3.18 -4.30
C MET A 36 -3.42 -2.50 -3.11
N VAL A 37 -3.14 -1.21 -2.93
CA VAL A 37 -3.60 -0.40 -1.82
C VAL A 37 -4.58 0.67 -2.29
N LYS A 38 -5.71 0.81 -1.58
CA LYS A 38 -6.74 1.80 -1.88
C LYS A 38 -7.29 2.45 -0.62
N GLY A 39 -7.49 3.76 -0.67
CA GLY A 39 -8.10 4.53 0.41
C GLY A 39 -7.47 5.91 0.61
N LYS A 40 -6.95 6.20 1.79
CA LYS A 40 -6.31 7.49 2.17
C LYS A 40 -5.14 7.25 3.12
N ASP A 41 -4.26 8.24 3.29
CA ASP A 41 -3.26 8.32 4.36
C ASP A 41 -2.47 7.01 4.59
N ASN A 42 -2.07 6.32 3.51
CA ASN A 42 -1.36 5.04 3.57
C ASN A 42 0.16 5.21 3.48
N MET A 43 0.88 4.27 4.08
CA MET A 43 2.33 4.11 3.91
C MET A 43 2.62 2.77 3.26
N VAL A 44 3.21 2.80 2.07
CA VAL A 44 3.55 1.59 1.30
C VAL A 44 5.06 1.53 1.11
N GLU A 45 5.67 0.40 1.47
CA GLU A 45 7.10 0.13 1.31
C GLU A 45 7.30 -1.22 0.62
N GLY A 46 7.79 -1.23 -0.63
CA GLY A 46 7.76 -2.46 -1.41
C GLY A 46 8.34 -2.38 -2.82
N GLU A 47 8.01 -3.37 -3.64
CA GLU A 47 8.32 -3.41 -5.07
C GLU A 47 7.04 -3.78 -5.85
N ASP A 48 6.85 -3.17 -7.03
CA ASP A 48 5.74 -3.46 -7.94
C ASP A 48 4.33 -3.16 -7.36
N ASP A 49 4.22 -2.20 -6.43
CA ASP A 49 2.95 -1.90 -5.78
C ASP A 49 2.07 -0.92 -6.58
N ILE A 50 0.74 -1.05 -6.43
CA ILE A 50 -0.25 -0.12 -6.98
C ILE A 50 -1.01 0.56 -5.85
N VAL A 51 -0.84 1.87 -5.74
CA VAL A 51 -1.44 2.70 -4.69
C VAL A 51 -2.43 3.67 -5.33
N LEU A 52 -3.71 3.53 -4.94
CA LEU A 52 -4.84 4.30 -5.43
C LEU A 52 -5.48 5.05 -4.25
N SER A 53 -4.78 6.04 -3.72
CA SER A 53 -5.19 6.77 -2.50
C SER A 53 -4.69 8.22 -2.46
N GLU A 54 -5.22 9.02 -1.53
CA GLU A 54 -4.82 10.42 -1.33
C GLU A 54 -3.94 10.54 -0.07
N ASP A 55 -2.96 11.44 -0.09
CA ASP A 55 -2.06 11.74 1.04
C ASP A 55 -1.13 10.58 1.45
N ASP A 56 -0.66 9.78 0.49
CA ASP A 56 0.17 8.60 0.75
C ASP A 56 1.68 8.86 0.76
N ILE A 57 2.41 7.94 1.39
CA ILE A 57 3.87 7.83 1.30
C ILE A 57 4.22 6.47 0.72
N VAL A 58 4.75 6.46 -0.50
CA VAL A 58 5.13 5.24 -1.21
C VAL A 58 6.65 5.21 -1.40
N LYS A 59 7.29 4.12 -1.00
CA LYS A 59 8.73 3.92 -1.14
C LYS A 59 9.02 2.56 -1.72
N GLY A 60 9.70 2.54 -2.86
CA GLY A 60 9.88 1.29 -3.56
C GLY A 60 10.40 1.44 -4.97
N GLU A 61 10.48 0.30 -5.65
CA GLU A 61 10.82 0.22 -7.06
C GLU A 61 9.57 -0.17 -7.87
N GLU A 62 9.42 0.42 -9.05
CA GLU A 62 8.35 0.07 -10.01
C GLU A 62 6.90 0.35 -9.56
N ASP A 63 6.71 1.07 -8.45
CA ASP A 63 5.38 1.44 -7.94
C ASP A 63 4.60 2.39 -8.85
N ILE A 64 3.28 2.20 -8.88
CA ILE A 64 2.31 3.07 -9.52
C ILE A 64 1.48 3.75 -8.44
N VAL A 65 1.55 5.07 -8.39
CA VAL A 65 0.72 5.88 -7.49
C VAL A 65 -0.19 6.77 -8.33
N GLU A 66 -1.50 6.64 -8.14
CA GLU A 66 -2.49 7.50 -8.75
C GLU A 66 -3.24 8.29 -7.65
N PHE A 67 -3.57 9.56 -7.93
CA PHE A 67 -4.23 10.60 -7.09
C PHE A 67 -3.30 11.75 -6.61
N GLU A 68 -3.84 12.71 -5.84
CA GLU A 68 -3.21 13.99 -5.50
C GLU A 68 -2.58 13.95 -4.08
N ASP A 69 -1.49 14.72 -3.90
CA ASP A 69 -0.74 14.95 -2.63
C ASP A 69 0.17 13.82 -2.11
N ASP A 70 0.53 12.85 -2.94
CA ASP A 70 1.41 11.74 -2.53
C ASP A 70 2.91 12.07 -2.56
N MET A 71 3.67 11.43 -1.65
CA MET A 71 5.12 11.42 -1.65
C MET A 71 5.65 10.07 -2.13
N VAL A 72 6.16 10.05 -3.36
CA VAL A 72 6.75 8.84 -3.96
C VAL A 72 8.27 8.93 -3.93
N GLY A 73 8.92 7.96 -3.28
CA GLY A 73 10.37 7.84 -3.19
C GLY A 73 10.87 6.56 -3.84
N HIS A 74 11.55 6.68 -4.98
CA HIS A 74 12.20 5.53 -5.62
C HIS A 74 13.64 5.37 -5.14
N ALA A 75 14.07 4.12 -4.93
CA ALA A 75 15.46 3.75 -4.62
C ALA A 75 16.33 3.62 -5.88
#